data_AF-A0ABD5REX6-F1
#
_entry.id   AF-A0ABD5REX6-F1
#
_cell.length_a   1.000
_cell.length_b   1.000
_cell.length_c   1.000
_cell.angle_alpha   90.00
_cell.angle_beta   90.00
_cell.angle_gamma   90.00
#
_symmetry.space_group_name_H-M   'P 1'
#
loop_
_entity.id
_entity.type
_entity.pdbx_description
1 polymer ?
#
loop_
_entity_poly.entity_id
_entity_poly.type
_entity_poly.pdbx_seq_one_letter_code
_entity_poly.pdbx_strand_id
1 'polypeptide(L)'
;MPATVVYREEDEKPDGSRYEMVAWQVPVSEDFPHGLKYSFQYMDADGDTLLRYDNAPYHLNVGRHHRHLPDGDITKLEFTGLSDLIADFQNEVTELYEQRTD
;
A
#
# COMPACT_ATOMS: atom_id res chain seq x y z
N MET A 1 7.56 19.29 -11.45
CA MET A 1 7.45 18.09 -12.30
C MET A 1 6.09 17.46 -12.05
N PRO A 2 5.34 17.02 -13.07
CA PRO A 2 4.15 16.20 -12.87
C PRO A 2 4.56 14.85 -12.25
N ALA A 3 3.60 14.15 -11.66
CA ALA A 3 3.83 12.82 -11.10
C ALA A 3 4.16 11.81 -12.22
N THR A 4 5.22 11.01 -12.04
CA THR A 4 5.65 9.98 -12.99
C THR A 4 5.53 8.62 -12.32
N VAL A 5 4.83 7.66 -12.94
CA VAL A 5 4.78 6.28 -12.43
C VAL A 5 6.18 5.68 -12.47
N VAL A 6 6.65 5.16 -11.34
CA VAL A 6 7.95 4.48 -11.21
C VAL A 6 7.80 2.99 -10.92
N TYR A 7 6.63 2.57 -10.44
CA TYR A 7 6.30 1.16 -10.23
C TYR A 7 4.80 0.97 -10.38
N ARG A 8 4.41 -0.13 -11.03
CA ARG A 8 3.04 -0.62 -11.10
C ARG A 8 3.06 -2.14 -11.18
N GLU A 9 2.24 -2.77 -10.35
CA GLU A 9 2.00 -4.21 -10.36
C GLU A 9 0.57 -4.48 -9.89
N GLU A 10 -0.09 -5.46 -10.48
CA GLU A 10 -1.42 -5.91 -10.08
C GLU A 10 -1.54 -7.40 -10.39
N ASP A 11 -2.32 -8.12 -9.58
CA ASP A 11 -2.63 -9.53 -9.80
C ASP A 11 -3.91 -9.92 -9.05
N GLU A 12 -4.51 -11.03 -9.46
CA GLU A 12 -5.72 -11.61 -8.88
C GLU A 12 -5.44 -13.04 -8.40
N LYS A 13 -5.91 -13.37 -7.20
CA LYS A 13 -5.77 -14.69 -6.57
C LYS A 13 -6.99 -15.57 -6.85
N PRO A 14 -6.88 -16.90 -6.69
CA PRO A 14 -7.97 -17.84 -7.01
C PRO A 14 -9.31 -17.62 -6.29
N ASP A 15 -9.32 -16.98 -5.11
CA ASP A 15 -10.55 -16.63 -4.37
C ASP A 15 -11.22 -15.33 -4.88
N GLY A 16 -10.68 -14.73 -5.95
CA GLY A 16 -11.12 -13.44 -6.51
C GLY A 16 -10.58 -12.22 -5.77
N SER A 17 -9.82 -12.39 -4.68
CA SER A 17 -9.10 -11.28 -4.07
C SER A 17 -8.00 -10.78 -5.00
N ARG A 18 -7.74 -9.48 -5.00
CA ARG A 18 -6.78 -8.87 -5.93
C ARG A 18 -5.99 -7.77 -5.27
N TYR A 19 -4.76 -7.56 -5.71
CA TYR A 19 -3.96 -6.42 -5.30
C TYR A 19 -3.62 -5.50 -6.46
N GLU A 20 -3.51 -4.22 -6.16
CA GLU A 20 -3.09 -3.15 -7.06
C GLU A 20 -2.04 -2.31 -6.34
N MET A 21 -0.86 -2.19 -6.95
CA MET A 21 0.26 -1.43 -6.42
C MET A 21 0.67 -0.37 -7.43
N VAL A 22 0.67 0.90 -7.03
CA VAL A 22 1.22 1.98 -7.85
C VAL A 22 2.07 2.92 -7.01
N ALA A 23 3.26 3.26 -7.51
CA ALA A 23 4.10 4.29 -6.93
C ALA A 23 4.49 5.34 -8.00
N TRP A 24 4.57 6.59 -7.56
CA TRP A 24 4.91 7.74 -8.38
C TRP A 24 6.09 8.50 -7.79
N GLN A 25 7.02 8.88 -8.65
CA GLN A 25 7.92 9.99 -8.37
C GLN A 25 7.13 11.29 -8.42
N VAL A 26 7.18 12.05 -7.35
CA VAL A 26 6.59 13.39 -7.21
C VAL A 26 7.68 14.39 -6.82
N PRO A 27 7.46 15.70 -7.00
CA PRO A 27 8.34 16.71 -6.42
C PRO A 27 8.47 16.51 -4.90
N VAL A 28 9.68 16.68 -4.38
CA VAL A 28 9.90 16.72 -2.93
C VAL A 28 9.14 17.91 -2.34
N SER A 29 8.38 17.64 -1.28
CA SER A 29 7.60 18.63 -0.54
C SER A 29 7.48 18.24 0.93
N GLU A 30 6.89 19.10 1.76
CA GLU A 30 6.57 18.76 3.15
C GLU A 30 5.61 17.56 3.25
N ASP A 31 4.75 17.38 2.23
CA ASP A 31 3.83 16.25 2.14
C ASP A 31 4.51 14.96 1.69
N PHE A 32 5.54 15.08 0.82
CA PHE A 32 6.28 13.96 0.24
C PHE A 32 7.80 14.20 0.36
N PRO A 33 8.39 14.06 1.57
CA PRO A 33 9.80 14.40 1.81
C PRO A 33 10.78 13.50 1.04
N HIS A 34 10.34 12.29 0.67
CA HIS A 34 11.11 11.36 -0.15
C HIS A 34 10.85 11.52 -1.66
N GLY A 35 10.02 12.48 -2.07
CA GLY A 35 9.60 12.63 -3.47
C GLY A 35 8.84 11.41 -4.00
N LEU A 36 8.27 10.60 -3.12
CA LEU A 36 7.55 9.38 -3.49
C LEU A 36 6.11 9.48 -2.98
N LYS A 37 5.16 9.13 -3.84
CA LYS A 37 3.77 8.85 -3.47
C LYS A 37 3.45 7.41 -3.83
N TYR A 38 2.68 6.69 -3.03
CA TYR A 38 2.22 5.35 -3.40
C TYR A 38 0.81 5.04 -2.88
N SER A 39 0.20 4.05 -3.52
CA SER A 39 -1.10 3.47 -3.16
C SER A 39 -1.05 1.98 -3.47
N PHE A 40 -0.86 1.16 -2.44
CA PHE A 40 -0.87 -0.30 -2.55
C PHE A 40 -2.12 -0.81 -1.83
N GLN A 41 -2.95 -1.56 -2.52
CA GLN A 41 -4.25 -2.02 -2.02
C GLN A 41 -4.43 -3.49 -2.33
N TYR A 42 -4.91 -4.25 -1.36
CA TYR A 42 -5.36 -5.62 -1.51
C TYR A 42 -6.81 -5.66 -1.06
N MET A 43 -7.66 -6.21 -1.92
CA MET A 43 -9.11 -6.19 -1.77
C MET A 43 -9.66 -7.59 -1.96
N ASP A 44 -10.80 -7.89 -1.35
CA ASP A 44 -11.53 -9.10 -1.66
C ASP A 44 -12.24 -9.03 -3.03
N ALA A 45 -12.96 -10.10 -3.38
CA ALA A 45 -13.69 -10.21 -4.64
C ALA A 45 -14.78 -9.13 -4.81
N ASP A 46 -15.34 -8.64 -3.70
CA ASP A 46 -16.37 -7.59 -3.69
C ASP A 46 -15.76 -6.18 -3.74
N GLY A 47 -14.44 -6.07 -3.54
CA GLY A 47 -13.68 -4.83 -3.58
C GLY A 47 -13.50 -4.18 -2.20
N ASP A 48 -13.85 -4.86 -1.12
CA ASP A 48 -13.62 -4.38 0.24
C ASP A 48 -12.13 -4.49 0.59
N THR A 49 -11.61 -3.51 1.32
CA THR A 49 -10.17 -3.44 1.64
C THR A 49 -9.79 -4.54 2.63
N LEU A 50 -8.84 -5.39 2.23
CA LEU A 50 -8.18 -6.38 3.09
C LEU A 50 -6.89 -5.83 3.71
N LEU A 51 -6.14 -5.06 2.93
CA LEU A 51 -4.92 -4.38 3.35
C LEU A 51 -4.67 -3.17 2.46
N ARG A 52 -4.18 -2.07 3.03
CA ARG A 52 -3.70 -0.95 2.23
C ARG A 52 -2.46 -0.30 2.83
N TYR A 53 -1.44 -0.10 2.01
CA TYR A 53 -0.32 0.78 2.32
C TYR A 53 -0.43 2.07 1.51
N ASP A 54 -0.41 3.21 2.19
CA ASP A 54 -0.32 4.52 1.53
C ASP A 54 0.59 5.49 2.27
N ASN A 55 0.86 6.64 1.65
CA ASN A 55 1.50 7.78 2.30
C ASN A 55 0.79 9.10 2.04
N ALA A 56 -0.53 9.06 1.97
CA ALA A 56 -1.31 10.26 1.72
C ALA A 56 -1.16 11.25 2.89
N PRO A 57 -1.15 12.57 2.65
CA PRO A 57 -0.82 13.59 3.65
C PRO A 57 -1.99 13.89 4.61
N TYR A 58 -2.61 12.85 5.14
CA TYR A 58 -3.61 12.88 6.20
C TYR A 58 -3.19 11.88 7.30
N HIS A 59 -3.90 11.81 8.44
CA HIS A 59 -3.54 10.94 9.57
C HIS A 59 -2.10 11.12 10.11
N LEU A 60 -1.56 12.35 10.03
CA LEU A 60 -0.17 12.67 10.43
C LEU A 60 0.15 12.35 11.90
N ASN A 61 -0.85 12.15 12.76
CA ASN A 61 -0.68 11.68 14.13
C ASN A 61 -0.20 10.21 14.22
N VAL A 62 -0.38 9.42 13.16
CA VAL A 62 0.09 8.02 13.05
C VAL A 62 1.48 7.99 12.43
N GLY A 63 1.72 8.82 11.41
CA GLY A 63 2.98 8.90 10.70
C GLY A 63 2.78 9.44 9.30
N ARG A 64 3.80 9.30 8.45
CA ARG A 64 3.68 9.63 7.02
C ARG A 64 3.19 8.45 6.19
N HIS A 65 3.51 7.25 6.65
CA HIS A 65 3.29 5.98 5.96
C HIS A 65 2.30 5.18 6.80
N HIS A 66 1.24 4.73 6.16
CA HIS A 66 0.09 4.13 6.83
C HIS A 66 -0.11 2.71 6.33
N ARG A 67 -0.42 1.84 7.28
CA ARG A 67 -0.99 0.51 7.05
C ARG A 67 -2.45 0.54 7.53
N HIS A 68 -3.38 0.18 6.65
CA HIS A 68 -4.81 0.14 6.93
C HIS A 68 -5.32 -1.30 6.90
N LEU A 69 -6.21 -1.63 7.84
CA LEU A 69 -6.87 -2.94 7.97
C LEU A 69 -8.39 -2.85 7.72
N PRO A 70 -9.08 -3.99 7.53
CA PRO A 70 -10.51 -4.03 7.20
C PRO A 70 -11.43 -3.42 8.26
N ASP A 71 -11.01 -3.46 9.53
CA ASP A 71 -11.73 -2.89 10.67
C ASP A 71 -11.59 -1.37 10.79
N GLY A 72 -10.79 -0.75 9.91
CA GLY A 72 -10.50 0.68 9.91
C GLY A 72 -9.30 1.06 10.78
N ASP A 73 -8.57 0.09 11.35
CA ASP A 73 -7.34 0.37 12.08
C ASP A 73 -6.26 0.93 11.14
N ILE A 74 -5.65 2.04 11.56
CA ILE A 74 -4.56 2.71 10.84
C ILE A 74 -3.33 2.72 11.73
N THR A 75 -2.28 2.01 11.32
CA THR A 75 -1.01 1.94 12.03
C THR A 75 0.12 2.56 11.23
N LYS A 76 1.19 2.95 11.96
CA LYS A 76 2.39 3.49 11.34
C LYS A 76 3.11 2.37 10.59
N LEU A 77 3.57 2.67 9.39
CA LEU A 77 4.50 1.85 8.64
C LEU A 77 5.90 2.50 8.67
N GLU A 78 6.94 1.71 8.93
CA GLU A 78 8.32 2.21 8.81
C GLU A 78 8.74 2.16 7.34
N PHE A 79 9.18 3.30 6.79
CA PHE A 79 9.58 3.39 5.40
C PHE A 79 11.11 3.42 5.28
N THR A 80 11.68 2.34 4.74
CA THR A 80 13.12 2.21 4.46
C THR A 80 13.45 2.36 2.98
N GLY A 81 12.45 2.21 2.10
CA GLY A 81 12.59 2.38 0.65
C GLY A 81 11.43 1.73 -0.11
N LEU A 82 11.34 2.03 -1.41
CA LEU A 82 10.29 1.46 -2.26
C LEU A 82 10.40 -0.06 -2.40
N SER A 83 11.62 -0.60 -2.54
CA SER A 83 11.83 -2.05 -2.68
C SER A 83 11.39 -2.82 -1.44
N ASP A 84 11.75 -2.34 -0.25
CA ASP A 84 11.35 -2.96 1.02
C ASP A 84 9.83 -2.86 1.22
N LEU A 85 9.24 -1.70 0.92
CA LEU A 85 7.79 -1.49 0.97
C LEU A 85 7.01 -2.45 0.04
N ILE A 86 7.54 -2.71 -1.16
CA ILE A 86 6.97 -3.68 -2.11
C ILE A 86 7.02 -5.09 -1.51
N ALA A 87 8.18 -5.50 -1.00
CA ALA A 87 8.37 -6.82 -0.41
C ALA A 87 7.46 -7.02 0.82
N ASP A 88 7.41 -6.05 1.72
CA ASP A 88 6.56 -6.09 2.92
C ASP A 88 5.08 -6.20 2.55
N PHE A 89 4.62 -5.44 1.56
CA PHE A 89 3.23 -5.50 1.10
C PHE A 89 2.90 -6.86 0.48
N GLN A 90 3.75 -7.38 -0.40
CA GLN A 90 3.53 -8.68 -1.06
C GLN A 90 3.55 -9.85 -0.06
N ASN A 91 4.43 -9.80 0.94
CA ASN A 91 4.48 -10.79 2.01
C ASN A 91 3.15 -10.80 2.77
N GLU A 92 2.67 -9.63 3.20
CA GLU A 92 1.44 -9.56 3.97
C GLU A 92 0.19 -9.92 3.14
N VAL A 93 0.15 -9.56 1.85
CA VAL A 93 -0.88 -10.05 0.92
C VAL A 93 -0.90 -11.57 0.85
N THR A 94 0.27 -12.21 0.85
CA THR A 94 0.38 -13.67 0.84
C THR A 94 -0.11 -14.27 2.15
N GLU A 95 0.32 -13.73 3.29
CA GLU A 95 -0.13 -14.18 4.62
C GLU A 95 -1.64 -14.04 4.80
N LEU A 96 -2.23 -12.91 4.38
CA LEU A 96 -3.68 -12.68 4.46
C LEU A 96 -4.47 -13.56 3.51
N TYR A 97 -3.91 -13.87 2.33
CA TYR A 97 -4.52 -14.83 1.42
C TYR A 97 -4.57 -16.23 2.04
N GLU A 98 -3.42 -16.72 2.52
CA GLU A 98 -3.31 -18.05 3.16
C GLU A 98 -4.31 -18.18 4.32
N GLN A 99 -4.33 -17.20 5.25
CA GLN A 99 -5.27 -17.18 6.39
C GLN A 99 -6.75 -17.22 6.00
N ARG A 100 -7.11 -16.70 4.82
CA ARG A 100 -8.50 -16.65 4.34
C ARG A 100 -8.91 -17.90 3.55
N THR A 101 -7.94 -18.67 3.05
CA THR A 101 -8.17 -19.82 2.16
C THR A 101 -7.74 -21.18 2.72
N ASP A 102 -7.11 -21.19 3.89
CA ASP A 102 -6.84 -22.38 4.70
C ASP A 102 -8.11 -23.00 5.35
#